data_AF-A0A0D9V138-F1
#
_entry.id   AF-A0A0D9V138-F1
#
_cell.length_a   1.000
_cell.length_b   1.000
_cell.length_c   1.000
_cell.angle_alpha   90.00
_cell.angle_beta   90.00
_cell.angle_gamma   90.00
#
_symmetry.space_group_name_H-M   'P 1'
#
loop_
_entity.id
_entity.type
_entity.pdbx_description
1 polymer ?
#
loop_
_entity_poly.entity_id
_entity_poly.type
_entity_poly.pdbx_seq_one_letter_code
_entity_poly.pdbx_strand_id
1 'polypeptide(L)' 'MAMKVYVLPMSTNLARVLVCLGEAEAQYEVIPIDFSMAEHKSPEHTSCNSQLFEMVI' A
#
# COMPACT_ATOMS: atom_id res chain seq x y z
N MET A 1 1.74 9.55 -13.95
CA MET A 1 2.21 9.75 -12.56
C MET A 1 2.19 8.37 -11.91
N ALA A 2 3.31 7.88 -11.38
CA ALA A 2 3.38 6.51 -10.85
C ALA A 2 2.79 6.45 -9.43
N MET A 3 1.97 5.44 -9.16
CA MET A 3 1.34 5.24 -7.85
C MET A 3 2.34 4.65 -6.86
N LYS A 4 2.33 5.11 -5.60
CA LYS A 4 3.18 4.55 -4.55
C LYS A 4 2.38 3.59 -3.69
N VAL A 5 2.89 2.38 -3.51
CA VAL A 5 2.27 1.32 -2.69
C VAL A 5 3.17 1.07 -1.48
N TYR A 6 2.74 1.55 -0.32
CA TYR A 6 3.46 1.41 0.94
C TYR A 6 3.00 0.14 1.67
N VAL A 7 3.87 -0.86 1.81
CA VAL A 7 3.46 -2.14 2.43
C VAL A 7 4.67 -3.00 2.83
N LEU A 8 4.42 -4.02 3.65
CA LEU A 8 5.37 -5.11 3.87
C LEU A 8 5.56 -5.92 2.57
N PRO A 9 6.81 -6.16 2.09
CA PRO A 9 7.06 -6.87 0.83
C PRO A 9 6.48 -8.28 0.73
N MET A 10 6.30 -8.96 1.87
CA MET A 10 5.75 -10.33 1.95
C MET A 10 4.25 -10.37 2.27
N SER A 11 3.56 -9.21 2.21
CA SER A 11 2.13 -9.13 2.50
C SER A 11 1.29 -9.76 1.38
N THR A 12 0.35 -10.62 1.75
CA THR A 12 -0.64 -11.15 0.79
C THR A 12 -1.52 -10.05 0.20
N ASN A 13 -1.74 -8.95 0.93
CA ASN A 13 -2.48 -7.80 0.42
C ASN A 13 -1.69 -7.03 -0.65
N LEU A 14 -0.35 -6.98 -0.57
CA LEU A 14 0.47 -6.44 -1.65
C LEU A 14 0.26 -7.25 -2.93
N ALA A 15 0.30 -8.59 -2.84
CA ALA A 15 0.10 -9.46 -4.00
C ALA A 15 -1.24 -9.18 -4.72
N ARG A 16 -2.33 -8.97 -3.96
CA ARG A 16 -3.63 -8.60 -4.54
C ARG A 16 -3.58 -7.27 -5.28
N VAL A 17 -2.97 -6.25 -4.69
CA VAL A 17 -2.82 -4.92 -5.31
C VAL A 17 -1.98 -5.00 -6.58
N LEU A 18 -0.87 -5.75 -6.57
CA LEU A 18 0.00 -5.92 -7.74
C LEU A 18 -0.71 -6.61 -8.91
N VAL A 19 -1.59 -7.59 -8.65
CA VAL A 19 -2.40 -8.21 -9.69
C VAL A 19 -3.29 -7.16 -10.36
N CYS A 20 -4.07 -6.40 -9.58
CA CYS A 20 -4.96 -5.38 -10.14
C CYS A 20 -4.21 -4.26 -10.88
N LEU A 21 -3.07 -3.81 -10.35
CA LEU A 21 -2.24 -2.81 -11.02
C LEU A 21 -1.63 -3.34 -12.33
N GLY A 22 -1.28 -4.63 -12.36
CA GLY A 22 -0.84 -5.32 -13.58
C GLY A 22 -1.94 -5.40 -14.62
N GLU A 23 -3.17 -5.78 -14.23
CA GLU A 23 -4.34 -5.81 -15.11
C GLU A 23 -4.70 -4.44 -15.68
N ALA A 24 -4.48 -3.38 -14.92
CA ALA A 24 -4.73 -2.00 -15.33
C ALA A 24 -3.56 -1.36 -16.12
N GLU A 25 -2.46 -2.09 -16.34
CA GLU A 25 -1.21 -1.57 -16.94
C GLU A 25 -0.70 -0.28 -16.26
N ALA A 26 -0.96 -0.15 -14.96
CA ALA A 26 -0.62 1.04 -14.22
C ALA A 26 0.88 1.08 -13.88
N GLN A 27 1.47 2.28 -13.92
CA GLN A 27 2.82 2.49 -13.42
C GLN A 27 2.78 2.66 -11.90
N TYR A 28 3.55 1.86 -11.18
CA TYR A 28 3.62 1.90 -9.72
C TYR A 28 5.03 1.65 -9.19
N GLU A 29 5.23 2.04 -7.94
CA GLU A 29 6.43 1.81 -7.16
C GLU A 29 6.04 1.20 -5.81
N VAL A 30 6.68 0.10 -5.42
CA VAL A 30 6.49 -0.53 -4.12
C VAL A 30 7.49 0.08 -3.14
N ILE A 31 6.98 0.74 -2.11
CA ILE A 31 7.77 1.32 -1.03
C ILE A 31 7.69 0.39 0.18
N PRO A 32 8.80 -0.27 0.57
CA PRO A 32 8.80 -1.16 1.73
C PRO A 32 8.60 -0.34 3.02
N ILE A 33 7.73 -0.84 3.92
CA ILE A 33 7.56 -0.32 5.27
C ILE A 33 8.25 -1.25 6.27
N ASP A 34 8.99 -0.69 7.24
CA ASP A 34 9.56 -1.44 8.36
C ASP A 34 8.52 -1.72 9.46
N PHE A 35 8.12 -2.98 9.57
CA PHE A 35 7.19 -3.43 10.61
C PHE A 35 7.85 -3.60 11.97
N SER A 36 9.16 -3.86 12.01
CA SER A 36 9.91 -4.00 13.26
C SER A 36 10.00 -2.68 14.03
N MET A 37 10.07 -1.57 13.29
CA MET A 37 9.99 -0.21 13.84
C MET A 37 8.56 0.33 13.98
N ALA A 38 7.55 -0.49 13.68
CA ALA A 38 6.14 -0.11 13.67
C ALA A 38 5.81 1.10 12.79
N GLU A 39 6.53 1.31 11.67
CA GLU A 39 6.31 2.45 10.77
C GLU A 39 4.87 2.50 10.22
N HIS A 40 4.22 1.35 10.05
CA HIS A 40 2.80 1.26 9.66
C HIS A 40 1.82 1.88 10.67
N LYS A 41 2.29 2.29 11.85
CA LYS A 41 1.54 3.04 12.87
C LYS A 41 1.94 4.52 12.94
N SER A 42 2.92 4.95 12.14
CA SER A 42 3.30 6.35 12.09
C SER A 42 2.11 7.21 11.62
N PRO A 43 2.04 8.49 11.98
CA PRO A 43 0.98 9.39 11.53
C PRO A 43 0.89 9.46 9.99
N GLU A 44 2.04 9.38 9.30
CA GLU A 44 2.12 9.44 7.85
C GLU A 44 1.45 8.23 7.19
N HIS A 45 1.65 7.02 7.73
CA HIS A 45 1.06 5.80 7.18
C HIS A 45 -0.38 5.59 7.67
N THR A 46 -0.69 5.99 8.89
CA THR A 46 -2.04 5.89 9.46
C THR A 46 -3.01 6.83 8.75
N SER A 47 -2.60 8.07 8.44
CA SER A 47 -3.43 9.00 7.68
C SER A 47 -3.78 8.46 6.29
N CYS A 48 -2.79 7.91 5.57
CA CYS A 48 -3.00 7.28 4.26
C CYS A 48 -3.98 6.09 4.32
N ASN A 49 -3.89 5.24 5.34
CA ASN A 49 -4.77 4.07 5.47
C ASN A 49 -6.15 4.43 6.03
N SER A 50 -6.28 5.46 6.87
CA SER A 50 -7.57 5.89 7.41
C SER A 50 -8.52 6.44 6.34
N GLN A 51 -7.98 6.93 5.23
CA GLN A 51 -8.76 7.40 4.07
C GLN A 51 -9.36 6.25 3.24
N LEU A 52 -8.95 5.00 3.46
CA LEU A 52 -9.47 3.83 2.74
C LEU A 52 -10.79 3.28 3.30
N PHE A 53 -11.25 3.71 4.48
CA PHE A 53 -12.53 3.25 5.04
C PHE A 53 -13.77 3.81 4.33
N GLU A 54 -13.62 4.84 3.49
CA GLU A 54 -14.74 5.39 2.70
C GLU A 54 -14.90 4.75 1.31
N MET A 55 -13.94 3.93 0.85
CA MET A 55 -13.95 3.36 -0.51
C MET A 55 -14.18 1.85 -0.56
N VAL A 56 -14.51 1.23 0.58
CA VAL A 56 -14.87 -0.19 0.69
C VAL A 56 -16.07 -0.34 1.65
N ILE A 57 -17.19 0.31 1.33
CA ILE A 57 -18.54 -0.08 1.77
C ILE A 57 -19.53 0.21 0.65
#